data_AF-A0A9C7SCV4-F1
#
_entry.id   AF-A0A9C7SCV4-F1
#
_cell.length_a   1.000
_cell.length_b   1.000
_cell.length_c   1.000
_cell.angle_alpha   90.00
_cell.angle_beta   90.00
_cell.angle_gamma   90.00
#
_symmetry.space_group_name_H-M   'P 1'
#
loop_
_entity.id
_entity.type
_entity.pdbx_description
1 polymer ?
#
loop_
_entity_poly.entity_id
_entity_poly.type
_entity_poly.pdbx_seq_one_letter_code
_entity_poly.pdbx_strand_id
1 'polypeptide(L)' 'FEGEVSYISSEAEFTPKNVQTKEERVSMVFAVKVRIGNEGHELKPGMPADAVIKGS' A
#
# COMPACT_ATOMS: atom_id res chain seq x y z
N PHE A 1 -1.93 -8.46 -12.67
CA PHE A 1 -2.37 -9.48 -11.69
C PHE A 1 -3.69 -9.06 -11.09
N GLU A 2 -4.61 -10.00 -10.86
CA GLU A 2 -5.79 -9.77 -10.04
C GLU A 2 -5.49 -10.21 -8.60
N GLY A 3 -6.03 -9.46 -7.63
CA GLY A 3 -5.76 -9.70 -6.23
C GLY A 3 -6.91 -9.23 -5.35
N GLU A 4 -6.98 -9.81 -4.16
CA GLU A 4 -7.99 -9.50 -3.16
C GLU A 4 -7.32 -8.88 -1.93
N VAL A 5 -7.95 -7.85 -1.36
CA VAL A 5 -7.51 -7.30 -0.07
C VAL A 5 -7.87 -8.31 1.01
N SER A 6 -6.84 -8.90 1.61
CA SER A 6 -6.96 -9.90 2.67
C SER A 6 -6.91 -9.30 4.08
N TYR A 7 -6.34 -8.11 4.21
CA TYR A 7 -6.21 -7.41 5.48
C TYR A 7 -6.04 -5.91 5.26
N ILE A 8 -6.67 -5.13 6.13
CA ILE A 8 -6.49 -3.68 6.25
C ILE A 8 -6.16 -3.42 7.72
N SER A 9 -5.09 -2.68 7.98
CA SER A 9 -4.75 -2.25 9.34
C SER A 9 -5.84 -1.33 9.89
N SER A 10 -6.21 -1.55 11.15
CA SER A 10 -7.10 -0.63 11.88
C SER A 10 -6.36 0.62 12.37
N GLU A 11 -5.03 0.58 12.42
CA GLU A 11 -4.18 1.68 12.85
C GLU A 11 -3.50 2.34 11.65
N ALA A 12 -3.52 3.67 11.66
CA ALA A 12 -2.81 4.49 10.68
C ALA A 12 -1.35 4.67 11.07
N GLU A 13 -0.45 4.55 10.10
CA GLU A 13 0.95 4.90 10.23
C GLU A 13 1.18 6.33 9.71
N PHE A 14 2.02 7.07 10.42
CA PHE A 14 2.42 8.41 10.01
C PHE A 14 3.57 8.34 9.02
N THR A 15 3.39 8.90 7.82
CA THR A 15 4.48 9.06 6.86
C THR A 15 5.01 10.49 6.90
N PRO A 16 6.28 10.70 7.30
CA PRO A 16 6.89 12.02 7.18
C PRO A 16 7.22 12.25 5.69
N LYS A 17 6.54 13.19 5.04
CA LYS A 17 7.05 13.76 3.79
C LYS A 17 8.10 14.82 4.14
N ASN A 18 9.19 14.86 3.38
CA ASN A 18 10.24 15.85 3.54
C ASN A 18 9.72 17.16 2.92
N VAL A 19 9.17 18.03 3.76
CA VAL A 19 8.38 19.19 3.33
C VAL A 19 9.09 20.48 3.71
N GLN A 20 9.29 21.38 2.75
CA GLN A 20 9.99 22.66 2.97
C GLN A 20 9.08 23.72 3.60
N THR A 21 7.76 23.51 3.61
CA THR A 21 6.79 24.45 4.17
C THR A 21 5.99 23.84 5.32
N LYS A 22 5.77 24.62 6.40
CA LYS A 22 5.11 24.21 7.66
C LYS A 22 3.67 23.68 7.49
N GLU A 23 3.05 23.92 6.34
CA GLU A 23 1.66 23.54 6.05
C GLU A 23 1.48 22.16 5.44
N GLU A 24 2.56 21.48 5.06
CA GLU A 24 2.47 20.20 4.36
C GLU A 24 2.24 19.05 5.35
N ARG A 25 0.95 18.73 5.51
CA ARG A 25 0.41 17.91 6.58
C ARG A 25 0.77 16.44 6.45
N VAL A 26 1.17 15.91 7.59
CA VAL A 26 1.03 14.53 8.05
C VAL A 26 -0.05 13.76 7.26
N SER A 27 0.38 12.77 6.48
CA SER A 27 -0.52 11.82 5.83
C SER A 27 -0.58 10.53 6.65
N MET A 28 -1.80 10.16 7.05
CA MET A 28 -2.10 8.86 7.63
C MET A 28 -2.16 7.85 6.49
N VAL A 29 -1.34 6.81 6.55
CA VAL A 29 -1.40 5.68 5.63
C VAL A 29 -1.82 4.43 6.40
N PHE A 30 -2.61 3.56 5.78
CA PHE A 30 -3.00 2.30 6.39
C PHE A 30 -2.34 1.16 5.63
N ALA A 31 -1.68 0.25 6.36
CA ALA A 31 -1.11 -0.93 5.74
C ALA A 31 -2.22 -1.85 5.21
N VAL A 32 -2.07 -2.29 3.96
CA VAL A 32 -3.00 -3.23 3.30
C VAL A 32 -2.21 -4.43 2.83
N LYS A 33 -2.75 -5.64 3.04
CA LYS A 33 -2.20 -6.88 2.46
C LYS A 33 -3.09 -7.36 1.35
N VAL A 34 -2.53 -7.44 0.14
CA VAL A 34 -3.22 -7.96 -1.03
C VAL A 34 -2.73 -9.40 -1.28
N ARG A 35 -3.65 -10.34 -1.37
CA ARG A 35 -3.38 -11.71 -1.77
C ARG A 35 -3.49 -11.78 -3.30
N ILE A 36 -2.41 -12.20 -3.94
CA ILE A 36 -2.32 -12.33 -5.41
C ILE A 36 -1.94 -13.77 -5.72
N GLY A 37 -2.63 -14.38 -6.69
CA GLY A 37 -2.19 -15.65 -7.27
C GLY A 37 -0.88 -15.43 -8.05
N ASN A 38 0.20 -16.07 -7.62
CA ASN A 38 1.53 -15.95 -8.24
C ASN A 38 2.02 -17.32 -8.75
N GLU A 39 1.18 -18.02 -9.52
CA GLU A 39 1.44 -19.38 -10.00
C GLU A 39 2.68 -19.45 -10.90
N GLY A 40 2.96 -18.38 -11.67
CA GLY A 40 4.14 -18.25 -12.52
C GLY A 40 5.42 -17.82 -11.79
N HIS A 41 5.37 -17.57 -10.47
CA HIS A 41 6.49 -17.04 -9.68
C HIS A 41 7.12 -15.72 -10.23
N GLU A 42 6.33 -14.93 -10.97
CA GLU A 42 6.77 -13.69 -11.61
C GLU A 42 7.02 -12.58 -10.58
N LEU A 43 6.23 -12.57 -9.50
CA LEU A 43 6.39 -11.63 -8.39
C LEU A 43 7.39 -12.19 -7.36
N LYS A 44 8.47 -11.44 -7.11
CA LYS A 44 9.51 -11.83 -6.15
C LYS A 44 9.47 -10.96 -4.88
N PRO A 45 9.83 -11.50 -3.71
CA PRO A 45 9.94 -10.72 -2.48
C PRO A 45 10.89 -9.51 -2.67
N GLY A 46 10.46 -8.35 -2.16
CA GLY A 46 11.22 -7.10 -2.24
C GLY A 46 11.05 -6.32 -3.55
N MET A 47 10.30 -6.84 -4.53
CA MET A 47 9.96 -6.07 -5.73
C MET A 47 8.99 -4.93 -5.37
N PRO A 48 9.29 -3.67 -5.72
CA PRO A 48 8.30 -2.61 -5.63
C PRO A 48 7.15 -2.91 -6.60
N ALA A 49 5.93 -2.58 -6.19
CA ALA A 49 4.74 -2.76 -7.00
C ALA A 49 3.72 -1.67 -6.67
N ASP A 50 3.00 -1.23 -7.69
CA ASP A 50 1.85 -0.36 -7.56
C ASP A 50 0.56 -1.18 -7.66
N ALA A 51 -0.44 -0.82 -6.85
CA ALA A 51 -1.76 -1.46 -6.86
C ALA A 51 -2.85 -0.39 -6.96
N VAL A 52 -3.88 -0.66 -7.75
CA VAL A 52 -5.07 0.18 -7.85
C VAL A 52 -6.23 -0.56 -7.18
N ILE A 53 -6.79 0.04 -6.14
CA ILE A 53 -7.97 -0.48 -5.44
C ILE A 53 -9.20 0.19 -6.06
N LYS A 54 -10.13 -0.63 -6.58
CA LYS A 54 -11.42 -0.13 -7.08
C LYS A 54 -12.39 0.00 -5.90
N GLY A 55 -12.82 1.23 -5.62
CA GLY A 55 -13.94 1.48 -4.71
C GLY A 55 -15.27 1.21 -5.41
N SER A 56 -16.25 0.71 -4.65
CA SER A 56 -17.65 0.59 -5.06
C SER A 56 -18.41 1.91 -4.89
#